data_AF-A0A3T0RT19-F1
#
_entry.id   AF-A0A3T0RT19-F1
#
_cell.length_a   1.000
_cell.length_b   1.000
_cell.length_c   1.000
_cell.angle_alpha   90.00
_cell.angle_beta   90.00
_cell.angle_gamma   90.00
#
_symmetry.space_group_name_H-M   'P 1'
#
loop_
_entity.id
_entity.type
_entity.pdbx_description
1 polymer ?
#
loop_
_entity_poly.entity_id
_entity_poly.type
_entity_poly.pdbx_seq_one_letter_code
_entity_poly.pdbx_strand_id
1 'polypeptide(L)'
;MIKIKPPLLILMVFSLQATAQPAASVHAAAFGSALPVELKASKRRTCKTTPELEAQVDQYIEALKSSGLAPKEIKSIFHQEDLIAATRNAVVIEVMKKASVDFQGLKFGMLDTDVGKIAKFQELLLLKPTKESEELFDSLRGVVNTPAANEIKAILKHQGFAYPNLLNPNLTNQEIREIIAELPVLRGYLHEMPGMQFAIRDYNTKNITKDQFRERFLVNLGHNGPNEGYWSYLSNTVVPAALAKAKHPKAKILFADTIYASEKIENGVVVPNYPLPQSTAAVVHAVFDRLSQGSRGGVDKIFYELGGTMLADNQKSALRGIGIPPNTGLQLPYEMLIGNPEKTVLQLQALQKHAATSPIFNKTQQKVLSHFVGGAIKRLQIQNEFIKQNFETTKDASGAMQKMTLHYASKSVTFTNDTPADEVANAMREMLRHEESLHGEPFKEFTLSK
;
A
#
# COMPACT_ATOMS: atom_id res chain seq x y z
N MET A 1 12.70 61.89 34.46
CA MET A 1 13.49 60.66 34.22
C MET A 1 12.72 59.76 33.26
N ILE A 2 13.36 59.55 32.11
CA ILE A 2 13.15 58.62 30.99
C ILE A 2 11.73 58.03 30.81
N LYS A 3 11.00 58.67 29.88
CA LYS A 3 9.94 58.09 29.05
C LYS A 3 10.60 57.27 27.93
N ILE A 4 10.20 56.02 27.73
CA ILE A 4 10.53 55.26 26.51
C ILE A 4 9.29 55.19 25.63
N LYS A 5 9.45 55.73 24.41
CA LYS A 5 8.47 55.78 23.32
C LYS A 5 8.30 54.41 22.66
N PRO A 6 7.15 54.09 22.05
CA PRO A 6 7.07 53.05 21.03
C PRO A 6 7.49 53.62 19.66
N PRO A 7 8.27 52.92 18.83
CA PRO A 7 8.27 53.16 17.38
C PRO A 7 7.28 52.17 16.73
N LEU A 8 6.18 52.66 16.17
CA LEU A 8 5.98 53.19 14.81
C LEU A 8 5.97 52.10 13.72
N LEU A 9 4.80 52.01 13.10
CA LEU A 9 4.45 51.37 11.85
C LEU A 9 5.39 51.80 10.72
N ILE A 10 5.87 50.86 9.90
CA ILE A 10 6.33 51.15 8.53
C ILE A 10 5.55 50.25 7.57
N LEU A 11 4.68 50.91 6.81
CA LEU A 11 4.18 50.51 5.51
C LEU A 11 5.36 50.49 4.52
N MET A 12 5.52 49.44 3.74
CA MET A 12 6.13 49.57 2.40
C MET A 12 5.25 48.88 1.37
N VAL A 13 4.64 49.72 0.55
CA VAL A 13 4.10 49.42 -0.77
C VAL A 13 5.22 49.67 -1.78
N PHE A 14 5.54 48.66 -2.59
CA PHE A 14 6.08 48.81 -3.95
C PHE A 14 5.49 47.64 -4.75
N SER A 15 4.40 47.88 -5.47
CA SER A 15 4.38 48.20 -6.90
C SER A 15 5.03 47.11 -7.77
N LEU A 16 4.22 46.19 -8.29
CA LEU A 16 4.49 45.57 -9.58
C LEU A 16 3.38 46.02 -10.52
N GLN A 17 3.76 46.97 -11.37
CA GLN A 17 2.95 47.45 -12.49
C GLN A 17 2.58 46.28 -13.38
N ALA A 18 1.31 46.28 -13.76
CA ALA A 18 0.80 45.53 -14.89
C ALA A 18 1.53 45.97 -16.17
N THR A 19 2.04 45.01 -16.91
CA THR A 19 2.08 45.07 -18.36
C THR A 19 1.12 44.01 -18.89
N ALA A 20 -0.10 44.45 -19.19
CA ALA A 20 -0.96 43.82 -20.19
C ALA A 20 -0.30 44.10 -21.56
N GLN A 21 -0.05 43.14 -22.46
CA GLN A 21 -0.95 42.40 -23.38
C GLN A 21 -0.03 41.86 -24.52
N PRO A 22 -0.49 41.10 -25.54
CA PRO A 22 -1.65 40.20 -25.64
C PRO A 22 -1.31 38.82 -26.27
N ALA A 23 -2.29 37.91 -26.17
CA ALA A 23 -2.64 36.86 -27.13
C ALA A 23 -1.54 36.04 -27.85
N ALA A 24 -1.41 34.77 -27.44
CA ALA A 24 -1.27 33.68 -28.38
C ALA A 24 -2.26 32.58 -28.01
N SER A 25 -3.41 32.61 -28.69
CA SER A 25 -4.34 31.49 -28.79
C SER A 25 -3.61 30.29 -29.41
N VAL A 26 -3.39 29.23 -28.65
CA VAL A 26 -3.07 27.92 -29.23
C VAL A 26 -3.81 26.84 -28.44
N HIS A 27 -4.89 26.41 -29.08
CA HIS A 27 -5.58 25.12 -28.98
C HIS A 27 -5.92 24.56 -27.60
N ALA A 28 -7.23 24.65 -27.32
CA ALA A 28 -8.00 23.52 -26.81
C ALA A 28 -7.66 22.25 -27.61
N ALA A 29 -6.67 21.50 -27.15
CA ALA A 29 -6.54 20.09 -27.49
C ALA A 29 -7.47 19.33 -26.54
N ALA A 30 -8.54 18.78 -27.11
CA ALA A 30 -9.32 17.73 -26.49
C ALA A 30 -8.35 16.59 -26.11
N PHE A 31 -8.01 16.48 -24.82
CA PHE A 31 -7.34 15.30 -24.27
C PHE A 31 -8.39 14.20 -24.09
N GLY A 32 -8.86 13.71 -25.22
CA GLY A 32 -9.56 12.44 -25.32
C GLY A 32 -8.55 11.31 -25.13
N SER A 33 -8.90 10.38 -24.24
CA SER A 33 -8.64 8.94 -24.39
C SER A 33 -7.33 8.54 -25.07
N ALA A 34 -6.25 8.41 -24.29
CA ALA A 34 -5.07 7.67 -24.74
C ALA A 34 -4.38 6.95 -23.56
N LEU A 35 -5.04 5.90 -23.05
CA LEU A 35 -4.32 4.70 -22.61
C LEU A 35 -4.27 3.76 -23.82
N PRO A 36 -3.12 3.20 -24.20
CA PRO A 36 -3.03 2.38 -25.39
C PRO A 36 -3.45 0.94 -25.07
N VAL A 37 -4.75 0.68 -24.89
CA VAL A 37 -5.37 -0.56 -25.37
C VAL A 37 -6.85 -0.25 -25.63
N GLU A 38 -7.17 0.15 -26.85
CA GLU A 38 -8.48 -0.19 -27.40
C GLU A 38 -8.53 -1.72 -27.45
N LEU A 39 -9.12 -2.35 -26.43
CA LEU A 39 -9.48 -3.76 -26.48
C LEU A 39 -10.56 -3.87 -27.55
N LYS A 40 -10.14 -4.05 -28.80
CA LYS A 40 -11.04 -4.28 -29.94
C LYS A 40 -12.07 -5.30 -29.51
N ALA A 41 -13.34 -4.92 -29.65
CA ALA A 41 -14.48 -5.74 -29.29
C ALA A 41 -14.44 -7.05 -30.09
N SER A 42 -13.85 -8.08 -29.48
CA SER A 42 -13.85 -9.44 -30.01
C SER A 42 -15.22 -10.07 -29.77
N LYS A 43 -15.89 -10.40 -30.87
CA LYS A 43 -17.15 -11.15 -30.91
C LYS A 43 -16.96 -12.49 -30.17
N ARG A 44 -17.84 -12.75 -29.20
CA ARG A 44 -17.89 -13.97 -28.34
C ARG A 44 -16.57 -14.25 -27.61
N ARG A 45 -16.40 -13.67 -26.42
CA ARG A 45 -15.26 -13.96 -25.53
C ARG A 45 -15.31 -15.41 -25.03
N THR A 46 -14.51 -16.26 -25.65
CA THR A 46 -14.00 -17.48 -25.03
C THR A 46 -13.13 -17.11 -23.83
N CYS A 47 -13.16 -17.93 -22.79
CA CYS A 47 -12.27 -17.80 -21.64
C CYS A 47 -10.80 -17.82 -22.14
N LYS A 48 -10.00 -16.82 -21.76
CA LYS A 48 -8.60 -16.68 -22.22
C LYS A 48 -7.76 -17.85 -21.67
N THR A 49 -6.77 -18.30 -22.44
CA THR A 49 -5.84 -19.35 -21.99
C THR A 49 -4.80 -18.80 -21.00
N THR A 50 -4.20 -19.66 -20.17
CA THR A 50 -3.16 -19.24 -19.20
C THR A 50 -2.00 -18.46 -19.84
N PRO A 51 -1.46 -18.83 -21.01
CA PRO A 51 -0.40 -18.05 -21.67
C PRO A 51 -0.86 -16.66 -22.13
N GLU A 52 -2.09 -16.50 -22.61
CA GLU A 52 -2.66 -15.20 -23.01
C GLU A 52 -2.86 -14.26 -21.82
N LEU A 53 -3.10 -14.84 -20.63
CA LEU A 53 -3.25 -14.11 -19.38
C LEU A 53 -1.89 -13.65 -18.84
N GLU A 54 -0.86 -14.49 -18.93
CA GLU A 54 0.50 -14.10 -18.55
C GLU A 54 1.03 -12.97 -19.44
N ALA A 55 0.81 -13.07 -20.76
CA ALA A 55 1.16 -11.98 -21.67
C ALA A 55 0.47 -10.65 -21.34
N GLN A 56 -0.76 -10.68 -20.80
CA GLN A 56 -1.47 -9.46 -20.39
C GLN A 56 -0.93 -8.85 -19.09
N VAL A 57 -0.53 -9.69 -18.14
CA VAL A 57 0.12 -9.24 -16.91
C VAL A 57 1.46 -8.59 -17.24
N ASP A 58 2.26 -9.23 -18.10
CA ASP A 58 3.56 -8.70 -18.54
C ASP A 58 3.38 -7.39 -19.31
N GLN A 59 2.42 -7.32 -20.25
CA GLN A 59 2.09 -6.08 -20.97
C GLN A 59 1.67 -4.95 -20.03
N TYR A 60 0.90 -5.25 -18.99
CA TYR A 60 0.48 -4.25 -18.01
C TYR A 60 1.68 -3.68 -17.25
N ILE A 61 2.56 -4.57 -16.75
CA ILE A 61 3.79 -4.19 -16.05
C ILE A 61 4.70 -3.34 -16.94
N GLU A 62 4.91 -3.74 -18.20
CA GLU A 62 5.73 -2.97 -19.14
C GLU A 62 5.13 -1.58 -19.45
N ALA A 63 3.80 -1.49 -19.58
CA ALA A 63 3.11 -0.21 -19.75
C ALA A 63 3.23 0.70 -18.51
N LEU A 64 3.34 0.12 -17.31
CA LEU A 64 3.65 0.91 -16.11
C LEU A 64 5.07 1.47 -16.18
N LYS A 65 6.07 0.64 -16.54
CA LYS A 65 7.49 1.03 -16.63
C LYS A 65 7.76 2.13 -17.65
N SER A 66 7.03 2.18 -18.76
CA SER A 66 7.22 3.18 -19.82
C SER A 66 6.79 4.61 -19.46
N SER A 67 6.35 4.84 -18.21
CA SER A 67 5.72 6.09 -17.77
C SER A 67 6.63 6.94 -16.87
N GLY A 68 7.80 7.41 -17.34
CA GLY A 68 8.60 8.46 -16.67
C GLY A 68 8.61 8.43 -15.13
N LEU A 69 8.92 7.26 -14.54
CA LEU A 69 8.64 6.96 -13.14
C LEU A 69 9.72 7.47 -12.18
N ALA A 70 9.30 7.86 -10.98
CA ALA A 70 10.21 8.13 -9.87
C ALA A 70 10.85 6.82 -9.36
N PRO A 71 12.05 6.85 -8.75
CA PRO A 71 12.74 5.66 -8.25
C PRO A 71 11.88 4.77 -7.32
N LYS A 72 11.09 5.38 -6.42
CA LYS A 72 10.18 4.64 -5.53
C LYS A 72 9.08 3.90 -6.28
N GLU A 73 8.60 4.44 -7.40
CA GLU A 73 7.54 3.83 -8.21
C GLU A 73 8.09 2.64 -8.99
N ILE A 74 9.33 2.74 -9.50
CA ILE A 74 10.05 1.62 -10.11
C ILE A 74 10.19 0.47 -9.11
N LYS A 75 10.58 0.76 -7.86
CA LYS A 75 10.68 -0.26 -6.80
C LYS A 75 9.33 -0.89 -6.46
N SER A 76 8.25 -0.12 -6.51
CA SER A 76 6.89 -0.65 -6.35
C SER A 76 6.52 -1.62 -7.48
N ILE A 77 6.92 -1.34 -8.72
CA ILE A 77 6.69 -2.25 -9.86
C ILE A 77 7.53 -3.53 -9.71
N PHE A 78 8.80 -3.41 -9.35
CA PHE A 78 9.65 -4.60 -9.13
C PHE A 78 9.10 -5.51 -8.02
N HIS A 79 8.57 -4.91 -6.95
CA HIS A 79 7.86 -5.67 -5.92
C HIS A 79 6.65 -6.42 -6.49
N GLN A 80 5.85 -5.78 -7.35
CA GLN A 80 4.72 -6.45 -8.00
C GLN A 80 5.19 -7.60 -8.93
N GLU A 81 6.31 -7.43 -9.63
CA GLU A 81 6.92 -8.51 -10.42
C GLU A 81 7.34 -9.70 -9.54
N ASP A 82 7.95 -9.43 -8.39
CA ASP A 82 8.35 -10.47 -7.43
C ASP A 82 7.13 -11.22 -6.89
N LEU A 83 6.05 -10.52 -6.52
CA LEU A 83 4.80 -11.14 -6.07
C LEU A 83 4.18 -12.03 -7.15
N ILE A 84 4.15 -11.56 -8.41
CA ILE A 84 3.64 -12.34 -9.54
C ILE A 84 4.54 -13.55 -9.82
N ALA A 85 5.86 -13.39 -9.76
CA ALA A 85 6.82 -14.47 -9.94
C ALA A 85 6.67 -15.55 -8.85
N ALA A 86 6.38 -15.16 -7.60
CA ALA A 86 6.13 -16.09 -6.50
C ALA A 86 4.97 -17.06 -6.79
N THR A 87 3.99 -16.65 -7.60
CA THR A 87 2.88 -17.51 -8.01
C THR A 87 3.29 -18.71 -8.89
N ARG A 88 4.53 -18.71 -9.41
CA ARG A 88 5.11 -19.78 -10.22
C ARG A 88 5.83 -20.85 -9.40
N ASN A 89 6.00 -20.66 -8.08
CA ASN A 89 6.64 -21.64 -7.21
C ASN A 89 5.76 -22.92 -7.10
N ALA A 90 6.39 -24.11 -7.14
CA ALA A 90 5.67 -25.38 -7.17
C ALA A 90 4.83 -25.65 -5.90
N VAL A 91 5.35 -25.29 -4.74
CA VAL A 91 4.65 -25.39 -3.45
C VAL A 91 3.44 -24.46 -3.44
N VAL A 92 3.64 -23.24 -3.90
CA VAL A 92 2.58 -22.24 -4.04
C VAL A 92 1.47 -22.73 -4.99
N ILE A 93 1.83 -23.28 -6.15
CA ILE A 93 0.87 -23.83 -7.12
C ILE A 93 0.05 -24.95 -6.46
N GLU A 94 0.69 -25.82 -5.68
CA GLU A 94 -0.01 -26.90 -4.96
C GLU A 94 -0.99 -26.35 -3.91
N VAL A 95 -0.59 -25.34 -3.14
CA VAL A 95 -1.46 -24.64 -2.18
C VAL A 95 -2.65 -24.02 -2.89
N MET A 96 -2.41 -23.26 -3.96
CA MET A 96 -3.47 -22.61 -4.73
C MET A 96 -4.46 -23.63 -5.32
N LYS A 97 -3.97 -24.76 -5.83
CA LYS A 97 -4.82 -25.87 -6.30
C LYS A 97 -5.68 -26.44 -5.17
N LYS A 98 -5.08 -26.75 -4.01
CA LYS A 98 -5.79 -27.35 -2.87
C LYS A 98 -6.78 -26.38 -2.21
N ALA A 99 -6.51 -25.08 -2.26
CA ALA A 99 -7.38 -24.02 -1.74
C ALA A 99 -8.42 -23.52 -2.76
N SER A 100 -8.43 -24.08 -3.98
CA SER A 100 -9.31 -23.65 -5.07
C SER A 100 -9.19 -22.16 -5.40
N VAL A 101 -7.96 -21.64 -5.44
CA VAL A 101 -7.67 -20.24 -5.78
C VAL A 101 -7.85 -20.02 -7.29
N ASP A 102 -8.58 -18.96 -7.66
CA ASP A 102 -8.55 -18.45 -9.03
C ASP A 102 -7.23 -17.69 -9.26
N PHE A 103 -6.31 -18.35 -9.96
CA PHE A 103 -4.99 -17.78 -10.31
C PHE A 103 -5.11 -16.49 -11.12
N GLN A 104 -6.12 -16.38 -12.00
CA GLN A 104 -6.29 -15.18 -12.80
C GLN A 104 -6.72 -14.01 -11.93
N GLY A 105 -7.76 -14.22 -11.11
CA GLY A 105 -8.22 -13.23 -10.13
C GLY A 105 -7.10 -12.79 -9.17
N LEU A 106 -6.27 -13.72 -8.71
CA LEU A 106 -5.11 -13.41 -7.87
C LEU A 106 -4.12 -12.47 -8.56
N LYS A 107 -3.65 -12.81 -9.77
CA LYS A 107 -2.64 -12.01 -10.49
C LYS A 107 -3.14 -10.60 -10.83
N PHE A 108 -4.37 -10.47 -11.33
CA PHE A 108 -4.92 -9.15 -11.61
C PHE A 108 -5.22 -8.35 -10.34
N GLY A 109 -5.70 -9.03 -9.29
CA GLY A 109 -5.89 -8.40 -7.99
C GLY A 109 -4.58 -7.87 -7.40
N MET A 110 -3.50 -8.66 -7.47
CA MET A 110 -2.14 -8.24 -7.09
C MET A 110 -1.74 -6.95 -7.81
N LEU A 111 -1.85 -6.95 -9.14
CA LEU A 111 -1.52 -5.77 -9.96
C LEU A 111 -2.30 -4.54 -9.52
N ASP A 112 -3.57 -4.67 -9.14
CA ASP A 112 -4.39 -3.52 -8.74
C ASP A 112 -3.91 -2.90 -7.40
N THR A 113 -3.27 -3.66 -6.50
CA THR A 113 -3.04 -3.23 -5.10
C THR A 113 -2.07 -2.07 -4.90
N ASP A 114 -0.90 -2.10 -5.54
CA ASP A 114 0.09 -1.03 -5.39
C ASP A 114 -0.06 0.08 -6.44
N VAL A 115 -1.05 0.01 -7.34
CA VAL A 115 -1.17 0.97 -8.44
C VAL A 115 -1.39 2.40 -7.95
N GLY A 116 -2.10 2.57 -6.83
CA GLY A 116 -2.25 3.89 -6.21
C GLY A 116 -0.98 4.44 -5.54
N LYS A 117 0.17 3.75 -5.62
CA LYS A 117 1.47 4.33 -5.26
C LYS A 117 2.13 5.11 -6.38
N ILE A 118 1.65 4.94 -7.62
CA ILE A 118 2.16 5.67 -8.79
C ILE A 118 1.37 6.99 -8.92
N ALA A 119 2.10 8.10 -9.05
CA ALA A 119 1.57 9.46 -8.99
C ALA A 119 0.39 9.70 -9.94
N LYS A 120 0.48 9.21 -11.19
CA LYS A 120 -0.58 9.38 -12.19
C LYS A 120 -1.91 8.75 -11.78
N PHE A 121 -1.89 7.69 -10.99
CA PHE A 121 -3.12 7.05 -10.50
C PHE A 121 -3.58 7.63 -9.17
N GLN A 122 -2.68 8.22 -8.38
CA GLN A 122 -3.08 9.01 -7.22
C GLN A 122 -3.95 10.21 -7.61
N GLU A 123 -3.81 10.73 -8.84
CA GLU A 123 -4.71 11.78 -9.35
C GLU A 123 -6.19 11.37 -9.28
N LEU A 124 -6.50 10.07 -9.35
CA LEU A 124 -7.86 9.56 -9.14
C LEU A 124 -8.40 9.86 -7.73
N LEU A 125 -7.57 10.14 -6.73
CA LEU A 125 -8.02 10.50 -5.38
C LEU A 125 -7.94 12.00 -5.08
N LEU A 126 -7.41 12.80 -6.02
CA LEU A 126 -7.07 14.20 -5.78
C LEU A 126 -8.08 15.18 -6.38
N LEU A 127 -7.84 16.47 -6.17
CA LEU A 127 -8.76 17.60 -6.30
C LEU A 127 -9.42 17.80 -7.68
N LYS A 128 -8.95 17.15 -8.75
CA LYS A 128 -9.53 17.33 -10.10
C LYS A 128 -10.49 16.18 -10.41
N PRO A 129 -11.81 16.43 -10.49
CA PRO A 129 -12.75 15.39 -10.87
C PRO A 129 -12.54 15.00 -12.34
N THR A 130 -12.36 13.71 -12.59
CA THR A 130 -12.45 13.10 -13.92
C THR A 130 -13.58 12.08 -13.91
N LYS A 131 -14.03 11.64 -15.09
CA LYS A 131 -15.10 10.64 -15.19
C LYS A 131 -14.76 9.35 -14.44
N GLU A 132 -13.54 8.85 -14.62
CA GLU A 132 -13.04 7.64 -13.94
C GLU A 132 -12.99 7.84 -12.43
N SER A 133 -12.62 9.04 -12.02
CA SER A 133 -12.46 9.38 -10.63
C SER A 133 -13.81 9.53 -9.91
N GLU A 134 -14.82 10.09 -10.57
CA GLU A 134 -16.19 10.10 -10.04
C GLU A 134 -16.79 8.70 -10.02
N GLU A 135 -16.60 7.89 -11.07
CA GLU A 135 -17.05 6.49 -11.10
C GLU A 135 -16.47 5.66 -9.96
N LEU A 136 -15.18 5.84 -9.65
CA LEU A 136 -14.52 5.21 -8.51
C LEU A 136 -15.21 5.59 -7.20
N PHE A 137 -15.30 6.89 -6.89
CA PHE A 137 -15.82 7.35 -5.61
C PHE A 137 -17.29 6.99 -5.44
N ASP A 138 -18.11 7.17 -6.47
CA ASP A 138 -19.53 6.85 -6.43
C ASP A 138 -19.78 5.35 -6.20
N SER A 139 -18.97 4.51 -6.83
CA SER A 139 -19.05 3.05 -6.64
C SER A 139 -18.65 2.64 -5.22
N LEU A 140 -17.58 3.24 -4.67
CA LEU A 140 -17.07 2.93 -3.33
C LEU A 140 -17.93 3.51 -2.20
N ARG A 141 -18.60 4.65 -2.45
CA ARG A 141 -19.63 5.22 -1.57
C ARG A 141 -20.97 4.48 -1.66
N GLY A 142 -21.15 3.70 -2.73
CA GLY A 142 -22.41 2.99 -2.97
C GLY A 142 -23.59 3.92 -3.24
N VAL A 143 -23.39 5.09 -3.85
CA VAL A 143 -24.49 6.05 -4.13
C VAL A 143 -25.09 5.90 -5.54
N VAL A 144 -24.47 5.08 -6.39
CA VAL A 144 -24.93 4.81 -7.76
C VAL A 144 -25.44 3.39 -7.94
N ASN A 145 -26.25 3.20 -8.98
CA ASN A 145 -26.81 1.91 -9.37
C ASN A 145 -26.11 1.36 -10.63
N THR A 146 -24.84 0.98 -10.50
CA THR A 146 -24.04 0.34 -11.55
C THR A 146 -23.84 -1.15 -11.24
N PRO A 147 -23.54 -2.00 -12.25
CA PRO A 147 -23.18 -3.40 -12.00
C PRO A 147 -22.10 -3.55 -10.92
N ALA A 148 -21.01 -2.77 -11.00
CA ALA A 148 -19.93 -2.80 -10.02
C ALA A 148 -20.35 -2.33 -8.63
N ALA A 149 -21.04 -1.19 -8.50
CA ALA A 149 -21.47 -0.68 -7.19
C ALA A 149 -22.42 -1.66 -6.47
N ASN A 150 -23.34 -2.27 -7.22
CA ASN A 150 -24.25 -3.28 -6.69
C ASN A 150 -23.50 -4.53 -6.24
N GLU A 151 -22.49 -4.94 -7.01
CA GLU A 151 -21.71 -6.11 -6.67
C GLU A 151 -20.78 -5.88 -5.48
N ILE A 152 -20.16 -4.71 -5.37
CA ILE A 152 -19.39 -4.30 -4.18
C ILE A 152 -20.28 -4.41 -2.94
N LYS A 153 -21.48 -3.79 -2.97
CA LYS A 153 -22.42 -3.89 -1.85
C LYS A 153 -22.80 -5.35 -1.54
N ALA A 154 -23.04 -6.17 -2.55
CA ALA A 154 -23.39 -7.57 -2.37
C ALA A 154 -22.24 -8.37 -1.74
N ILE A 155 -21.00 -8.16 -2.18
CA ILE A 155 -19.80 -8.75 -1.59
C ILE A 155 -19.71 -8.34 -0.11
N LEU A 156 -19.73 -7.05 0.20
CA LEU A 156 -19.51 -6.58 1.57
C LEU A 156 -20.60 -7.07 2.53
N LYS A 157 -21.87 -7.11 2.08
CA LYS A 157 -22.96 -7.73 2.85
C LYS A 157 -22.73 -9.22 3.06
N HIS A 158 -22.32 -9.95 2.03
CA HIS A 158 -22.05 -11.38 2.12
C HIS A 158 -20.91 -11.69 3.10
N GLN A 159 -19.89 -10.83 3.17
CA GLN A 159 -18.79 -10.95 4.13
C GLN A 159 -19.14 -10.48 5.56
N GLY A 160 -20.39 -10.05 5.79
CA GLY A 160 -20.87 -9.69 7.13
C GLY A 160 -20.42 -8.31 7.62
N PHE A 161 -19.96 -7.42 6.74
CA PHE A 161 -19.67 -6.04 7.13
C PHE A 161 -20.94 -5.30 7.53
N ALA A 162 -20.89 -4.56 8.65
CA ALA A 162 -22.02 -3.77 9.14
C ALA A 162 -22.44 -2.69 8.13
N TYR A 163 -21.47 -2.09 7.44
CA TYR A 163 -21.69 -1.06 6.44
C TYR A 163 -21.19 -1.52 5.07
N PRO A 164 -22.01 -1.49 4.01
CA PRO A 164 -21.62 -2.03 2.70
C PRO A 164 -20.94 -0.99 1.80
N ASN A 165 -20.11 -0.09 2.36
CA ASN A 165 -19.42 0.97 1.61
C ASN A 165 -17.95 1.09 2.07
N LEU A 166 -17.06 1.40 1.14
CA LEU A 166 -15.64 1.67 1.44
C LEU A 166 -15.40 3.14 1.77
N LEU A 167 -16.20 4.04 1.19
CA LEU A 167 -16.17 5.48 1.44
C LEU A 167 -17.47 5.91 2.08
N ASN A 168 -17.42 6.94 2.94
CA ASN A 168 -18.60 7.40 3.65
C ASN A 168 -19.66 7.91 2.64
N PRO A 169 -20.87 7.31 2.62
CA PRO A 169 -21.91 7.69 1.67
C PRO A 169 -22.43 9.13 1.87
N ASN A 170 -22.31 9.67 3.09
CA ASN A 170 -22.79 10.99 3.49
C ASN A 170 -21.83 12.15 3.13
N LEU A 171 -20.63 11.84 2.64
CA LEU A 171 -19.69 12.82 2.11
C LEU A 171 -19.81 12.88 0.59
N THR A 172 -19.72 14.05 -0.01
CA THR A 172 -19.59 14.18 -1.47
C THR A 172 -18.20 13.75 -1.94
N ASN A 173 -18.06 13.42 -3.23
CA ASN A 173 -16.76 13.06 -3.80
C ASN A 173 -15.74 14.20 -3.62
N GLN A 174 -16.18 15.45 -3.79
CA GLN A 174 -15.35 16.63 -3.58
C GLN A 174 -14.87 16.77 -2.13
N GLU A 175 -15.74 16.56 -1.14
CA GLU A 175 -15.36 16.60 0.28
C GLU A 175 -14.32 15.53 0.61
N ILE A 176 -14.49 14.30 0.09
CA ILE A 176 -13.52 13.22 0.30
C ILE A 176 -12.17 13.59 -0.33
N ARG A 177 -12.15 14.13 -1.56
CA ARG A 177 -10.92 14.61 -2.22
C ARG A 177 -10.23 15.69 -1.40
N GLU A 178 -10.97 16.67 -0.89
CA GLU A 178 -10.43 17.77 -0.10
C GLU A 178 -9.77 17.25 1.18
N ILE A 179 -10.40 16.29 1.87
CA ILE A 179 -9.84 15.62 3.05
C ILE A 179 -8.55 14.85 2.69
N ILE A 180 -8.56 14.05 1.62
CA ILE A 180 -7.36 13.29 1.17
C ILE A 180 -6.24 14.22 0.69
N ALA A 181 -6.59 15.33 0.05
CA ALA A 181 -5.64 16.33 -0.40
C ALA A 181 -4.97 17.03 0.77
N GLU A 182 -5.73 17.37 1.82
CA GLU A 182 -5.26 17.98 3.05
C GLU A 182 -4.34 17.04 3.85
N LEU A 183 -4.63 15.74 3.85
CA LEU A 183 -3.98 14.75 4.71
C LEU A 183 -3.21 13.70 3.88
N PRO A 184 -1.90 13.90 3.61
CA PRO A 184 -1.11 12.97 2.80
C PRO A 184 -1.11 11.52 3.32
N VAL A 185 -1.32 11.31 4.63
CA VAL A 185 -1.36 9.96 5.23
C VAL A 185 -2.50 9.13 4.68
N LEU A 186 -3.61 9.77 4.31
CA LEU A 186 -4.74 9.08 3.69
C LEU A 186 -4.41 8.61 2.28
N ARG A 187 -3.45 9.22 1.57
CA ARG A 187 -3.02 8.75 0.24
C ARG A 187 -2.22 7.46 0.35
N GLY A 188 -1.40 7.33 1.39
CA GLY A 188 -0.68 6.10 1.70
C GLY A 188 -1.60 5.03 2.29
N TYR A 189 -2.54 5.42 3.13
CA TYR A 189 -3.55 4.50 3.68
C TYR A 189 -4.43 3.97 2.53
N LEU A 190 -5.09 4.82 1.76
CA LEU A 190 -6.07 4.42 0.75
C LEU A 190 -5.46 4.07 -0.63
N HIS A 191 -4.19 3.65 -0.68
CA HIS A 191 -3.46 3.47 -1.93
C HIS A 191 -3.98 2.30 -2.78
N GLU A 192 -4.81 1.43 -2.24
CA GLU A 192 -5.50 0.35 -2.96
C GLU A 192 -6.64 0.86 -3.85
N MET A 193 -7.28 1.97 -3.45
CA MET A 193 -8.50 2.47 -4.08
C MET A 193 -8.33 2.80 -5.58
N PRO A 194 -7.24 3.45 -6.03
CA PRO A 194 -7.03 3.70 -7.45
C PRO A 194 -7.02 2.43 -8.29
N GLY A 195 -6.50 1.33 -7.77
CA GLY A 195 -6.52 0.03 -8.44
C GLY A 195 -7.91 -0.55 -8.64
N MET A 196 -8.83 -0.27 -7.72
CA MET A 196 -10.22 -0.74 -7.81
C MET A 196 -10.94 -0.14 -9.03
N GLN A 197 -10.52 1.04 -9.51
CA GLN A 197 -11.13 1.68 -10.69
C GLN A 197 -11.02 0.82 -11.96
N PHE A 198 -9.94 0.05 -12.12
CA PHE A 198 -9.81 -0.84 -13.28
C PHE A 198 -10.83 -1.97 -13.23
N ALA A 199 -10.97 -2.62 -12.08
CA ALA A 199 -11.96 -3.67 -11.89
C ALA A 199 -13.39 -3.13 -12.07
N ILE A 200 -13.69 -1.95 -11.49
CA ILE A 200 -15.00 -1.28 -11.62
C ILE A 200 -15.34 -1.02 -13.09
N ARG A 201 -14.44 -0.33 -13.81
CA ARG A 201 -14.62 -0.01 -15.22
C ARG A 201 -14.80 -1.27 -16.05
N ASP A 202 -13.92 -2.25 -15.88
CA ASP A 202 -13.93 -3.48 -16.67
C ASP A 202 -15.23 -4.27 -16.44
N TYR A 203 -15.76 -4.27 -15.22
CA TYR A 203 -17.02 -4.96 -14.95
C TYR A 203 -18.23 -4.19 -15.47
N ASN A 204 -18.30 -2.87 -15.26
CA ASN A 204 -19.36 -2.01 -15.80
C ASN A 204 -19.44 -2.10 -17.33
N THR A 205 -18.30 -2.24 -18.00
CA THR A 205 -18.20 -2.38 -19.47
C THR A 205 -18.30 -3.82 -19.97
N LYS A 206 -18.60 -4.80 -19.08
CA LYS A 206 -18.72 -6.23 -19.40
C LYS A 206 -17.45 -6.84 -19.99
N ASN A 207 -16.29 -6.27 -19.66
CA ASN A 207 -15.00 -6.80 -20.05
C ASN A 207 -14.57 -8.01 -19.19
N ILE A 208 -15.03 -8.07 -17.95
CA ILE A 208 -14.79 -9.21 -17.05
C ILE A 208 -16.11 -9.77 -16.55
N THR A 209 -16.10 -11.04 -16.16
CA THR A 209 -17.25 -11.67 -15.51
C THR A 209 -17.44 -11.15 -14.09
N LYS A 210 -18.62 -11.43 -13.53
CA LYS A 210 -18.92 -11.17 -12.13
C LYS A 210 -17.90 -11.80 -11.16
N ASP A 211 -17.52 -13.05 -11.41
CA ASP A 211 -16.59 -13.79 -10.55
C ASP A 211 -15.17 -13.23 -10.65
N GLN A 212 -14.72 -12.87 -11.85
CA GLN A 212 -13.44 -12.18 -12.05
C GLN A 212 -13.40 -10.82 -11.33
N PHE A 213 -14.51 -10.07 -11.37
CA PHE A 213 -14.63 -8.82 -10.63
C PHE A 213 -14.54 -9.04 -9.11
N ARG A 214 -15.30 -10.02 -8.58
CA ARG A 214 -15.29 -10.39 -7.17
C ARG A 214 -13.88 -10.71 -6.68
N GLU A 215 -13.16 -11.55 -7.41
CA GLU A 215 -11.83 -11.99 -6.97
C GLU A 215 -10.82 -10.83 -6.99
N ARG A 216 -10.78 -10.03 -8.07
CA ARG A 216 -9.92 -8.83 -8.12
C ARG A 216 -10.22 -7.87 -6.98
N PHE A 217 -11.50 -7.59 -6.74
CA PHE A 217 -11.93 -6.70 -5.67
C PHE A 217 -11.52 -7.23 -4.29
N LEU A 218 -11.73 -8.52 -4.00
CA LEU A 218 -11.41 -9.12 -2.72
C LEU A 218 -9.90 -9.22 -2.46
N VAL A 219 -9.11 -9.54 -3.49
CA VAL A 219 -7.64 -9.51 -3.41
C VAL A 219 -7.15 -8.09 -3.13
N ASN A 220 -7.72 -7.10 -3.81
CA ASN A 220 -7.35 -5.71 -3.61
C ASN A 220 -7.74 -5.22 -2.20
N LEU A 221 -8.97 -5.51 -1.77
CA LEU A 221 -9.49 -5.18 -0.44
C LEU A 221 -8.66 -5.80 0.70
N GLY A 222 -8.20 -7.05 0.52
CA GLY A 222 -7.44 -7.80 1.52
C GLY A 222 -5.93 -7.59 1.48
N HIS A 223 -5.42 -6.68 0.62
CA HIS A 223 -4.00 -6.49 0.36
C HIS A 223 -3.12 -6.41 1.61
N ASN A 224 -3.52 -5.57 2.57
CA ASN A 224 -2.71 -5.27 3.76
C ASN A 224 -2.72 -6.35 4.83
N GLY A 225 -3.61 -7.34 4.69
CA GLY A 225 -3.86 -8.32 5.74
C GLY A 225 -4.52 -7.71 6.98
N PRO A 226 -4.42 -8.39 8.14
CA PRO A 226 -5.02 -7.94 9.40
C PRO A 226 -4.50 -6.58 9.88
N ASN A 227 -5.36 -5.84 10.59
CA ASN A 227 -5.01 -4.61 11.30
C ASN A 227 -4.13 -4.88 12.54
N GLU A 228 -2.91 -5.34 12.30
CA GLU A 228 -1.91 -5.70 13.31
C GLU A 228 -0.56 -5.05 12.96
N GLY A 229 0.44 -5.13 13.84
CA GLY A 229 1.79 -4.65 13.55
C GLY A 229 1.86 -3.17 13.11
N TYR A 230 2.42 -2.89 11.92
CA TYR A 230 2.51 -1.53 11.39
C TYR A 230 1.13 -0.92 11.07
N TRP A 231 0.20 -1.73 10.55
CA TRP A 231 -1.14 -1.28 10.22
C TRP A 231 -1.94 -0.89 11.45
N SER A 232 -1.83 -1.63 12.56
CA SER A 232 -2.48 -1.24 13.81
C SER A 232 -1.94 0.08 14.34
N TYR A 233 -0.63 0.36 14.21
CA TYR A 233 -0.07 1.67 14.54
C TYR A 233 -0.66 2.78 13.65
N LEU A 234 -0.71 2.57 12.34
CA LEU A 234 -1.25 3.55 11.39
C LEU A 234 -2.74 3.83 11.64
N SER A 235 -3.53 2.77 11.81
CA SER A 235 -4.97 2.80 12.03
C SER A 235 -5.35 3.32 13.42
N ASN A 236 -4.62 2.98 14.48
CA ASN A 236 -4.99 3.35 15.85
C ASN A 236 -4.39 4.66 16.33
N THR A 237 -3.30 5.13 15.73
CA THR A 237 -2.58 6.31 16.24
C THR A 237 -2.50 7.39 15.17
N VAL A 238 -1.99 7.05 14.00
CA VAL A 238 -1.56 8.04 13.02
C VAL A 238 -2.76 8.68 12.31
N VAL A 239 -3.61 7.85 11.69
CA VAL A 239 -4.75 8.32 10.91
C VAL A 239 -5.78 9.04 11.79
N PRO A 240 -6.17 8.51 12.98
CA PRO A 240 -7.07 9.23 13.88
C PRO A 240 -6.51 10.57 14.32
N ALA A 241 -5.21 10.66 14.67
CA ALA A 241 -4.59 11.91 15.08
C ALA A 241 -4.55 12.95 13.94
N ALA A 242 -4.31 12.51 12.71
CA ALA A 242 -4.35 13.39 11.54
C ALA A 242 -5.76 13.92 11.28
N LEU A 243 -6.77 13.04 11.28
CA LEU A 243 -8.18 13.41 11.09
C LEU A 243 -8.71 14.31 12.21
N ALA A 244 -8.28 14.10 13.45
CA ALA A 244 -8.70 14.91 14.59
C ALA A 244 -8.21 16.37 14.51
N LYS A 245 -7.08 16.59 13.84
CA LYS A 245 -6.42 17.90 13.66
C LYS A 245 -6.71 18.55 12.31
N ALA A 246 -7.43 17.86 11.42
CA ALA A 246 -7.75 18.36 10.10
C ALA A 246 -8.64 19.60 10.19
N LYS A 247 -8.43 20.54 9.26
CA LYS A 247 -9.19 21.77 9.09
C LYS A 247 -10.52 21.51 8.42
N HIS A 248 -10.60 20.51 7.53
CA HIS A 248 -11.85 20.17 6.86
C HIS A 248 -12.92 19.74 7.89
N PRO A 249 -14.10 20.40 7.93
CA PRO A 249 -15.09 20.22 9.01
C PRO A 249 -15.65 18.80 9.11
N LYS A 250 -15.66 18.06 7.99
CA LYS A 250 -16.15 16.68 7.93
C LYS A 250 -15.05 15.61 7.96
N ALA A 251 -13.78 15.98 8.18
CA ALA A 251 -12.69 15.01 8.21
C ALA A 251 -12.92 13.89 9.23
N LYS A 252 -13.43 14.22 10.42
CA LYS A 252 -13.61 13.26 11.51
C LYS A 252 -14.58 12.11 11.21
N ILE A 253 -15.50 12.31 10.27
CA ILE A 253 -16.47 11.29 9.87
C ILE A 253 -16.04 10.51 8.62
N LEU A 254 -14.82 10.72 8.08
CA LEU A 254 -14.37 10.08 6.84
C LEU A 254 -14.58 8.56 6.81
N PHE A 255 -14.32 7.88 7.94
CA PHE A 255 -14.48 6.43 8.08
C PHE A 255 -15.79 5.99 8.73
N ALA A 256 -16.64 6.92 9.16
CA ALA A 256 -17.96 6.58 9.68
C ALA A 256 -18.82 5.94 8.58
N ASP A 257 -19.65 4.96 8.96
CA ASP A 257 -20.52 4.21 8.04
C ASP A 257 -19.79 3.52 6.87
N THR A 258 -18.53 3.13 7.10
CA THR A 258 -17.70 2.37 6.15
C THR A 258 -17.32 1.00 6.72
N ILE A 259 -16.80 0.11 5.88
CA ILE A 259 -16.22 -1.16 6.34
C ILE A 259 -15.02 -1.00 7.29
N TYR A 260 -14.41 0.20 7.29
CA TYR A 260 -13.30 0.51 8.18
C TYR A 260 -13.80 0.99 9.56
N ALA A 261 -15.09 1.25 9.75
CA ALA A 261 -15.60 1.75 11.01
C ALA A 261 -15.40 0.72 12.12
N SER A 262 -14.52 1.05 13.09
CA SER A 262 -14.46 0.31 14.35
C SER A 262 -15.45 0.87 15.37
N GLU A 263 -15.69 0.12 16.43
CA GLU A 263 -16.47 0.59 17.59
C GLU A 263 -15.75 1.69 18.38
N LYS A 264 -14.45 1.86 18.15
CA LYS A 264 -13.60 2.80 18.89
C LYS A 264 -13.68 4.19 18.28
N ILE A 265 -13.96 5.19 19.12
CA ILE A 265 -13.98 6.61 18.75
C ILE A 265 -12.94 7.35 19.59
N GLU A 266 -12.03 8.08 18.95
CA GLU A 266 -11.02 8.91 19.61
C GLU A 266 -11.07 10.34 19.08
N ASN A 267 -11.18 11.34 19.97
CA ASN A 267 -11.24 12.76 19.60
C ASN A 267 -12.36 13.10 18.57
N GLY A 268 -13.44 12.32 18.58
CA GLY A 268 -14.56 12.41 17.65
C GLY A 268 -14.31 11.74 16.29
N VAL A 269 -13.20 11.02 16.13
CA VAL A 269 -12.86 10.25 14.93
C VAL A 269 -13.19 8.79 15.15
N VAL A 270 -13.94 8.18 14.22
CA VAL A 270 -14.09 6.72 14.18
C VAL A 270 -12.74 6.13 13.79
N VAL A 271 -12.12 5.38 14.70
CA VAL A 271 -10.81 4.77 14.45
C VAL A 271 -10.99 3.75 13.32
N PRO A 272 -10.25 3.86 12.20
CA PRO A 272 -10.40 2.92 11.12
C PRO A 272 -9.79 1.56 11.48
N ASN A 273 -10.36 0.48 10.97
CA ASN A 273 -9.88 -0.88 11.15
C ASN A 273 -9.82 -1.56 9.78
N TYR A 274 -8.62 -1.92 9.31
CA TYR A 274 -8.49 -2.60 8.03
C TYR A 274 -9.22 -3.96 8.04
N PRO A 275 -10.00 -4.28 6.98
CA PRO A 275 -10.68 -5.55 6.88
C PRO A 275 -9.68 -6.70 6.73
N LEU A 276 -10.01 -7.84 7.35
CA LEU A 276 -9.29 -9.09 7.11
C LEU A 276 -9.51 -9.58 5.66
N PRO A 277 -8.59 -10.36 5.07
CA PRO A 277 -8.78 -10.94 3.74
C PRO A 277 -9.99 -11.88 3.67
N GLN A 278 -10.89 -11.68 2.70
CA GLN A 278 -12.18 -12.40 2.62
C GLN A 278 -12.26 -13.41 1.45
N SER A 279 -11.15 -13.72 0.78
CA SER A 279 -11.05 -14.81 -0.21
C SER A 279 -9.75 -15.60 -0.03
N THR A 280 -9.70 -16.81 -0.60
CA THR A 280 -8.48 -17.64 -0.54
C THR A 280 -7.32 -16.96 -1.27
N ALA A 281 -7.59 -16.30 -2.41
CA ALA A 281 -6.59 -15.55 -3.14
C ALA A 281 -6.12 -14.31 -2.35
N ALA A 282 -7.03 -13.61 -1.67
CA ALA A 282 -6.67 -12.47 -0.82
C ALA A 282 -5.74 -12.87 0.34
N VAL A 283 -5.96 -14.04 0.96
CA VAL A 283 -5.05 -14.58 1.99
C VAL A 283 -3.67 -14.88 1.40
N VAL A 284 -3.62 -15.52 0.22
CA VAL A 284 -2.35 -15.83 -0.47
C VAL A 284 -1.60 -14.55 -0.84
N HIS A 285 -2.30 -13.55 -1.38
CA HIS A 285 -1.72 -12.24 -1.68
C HIS A 285 -1.15 -11.56 -0.43
N ALA A 286 -1.95 -11.48 0.64
CA ALA A 286 -1.50 -10.90 1.90
C ALA A 286 -0.24 -11.61 2.42
N VAL A 287 -0.16 -12.95 2.34
CA VAL A 287 1.06 -13.67 2.72
C VAL A 287 2.27 -13.22 1.90
N PHE A 288 2.14 -13.14 0.56
CA PHE A 288 3.27 -12.73 -0.26
C PHE A 288 3.67 -11.28 -0.02
N ASP A 289 2.70 -10.37 0.08
CA ASP A 289 3.00 -8.97 0.34
C ASP A 289 3.69 -8.78 1.70
N ARG A 290 3.21 -9.45 2.75
CA ARG A 290 3.85 -9.43 4.07
C ARG A 290 5.23 -10.07 4.07
N LEU A 291 5.39 -11.23 3.44
CA LEU A 291 6.70 -11.89 3.30
C LEU A 291 7.70 -10.98 2.56
N SER A 292 7.22 -10.23 1.56
CA SER A 292 8.06 -9.28 0.82
C SER A 292 8.61 -8.21 1.75
N GLN A 293 7.78 -7.65 2.64
CA GLN A 293 8.18 -6.58 3.54
C GLN A 293 9.31 -6.96 4.51
N GLY A 294 9.52 -8.25 4.76
CA GLY A 294 10.70 -8.75 5.45
C GLY A 294 11.90 -9.03 4.53
N SER A 295 11.68 -9.33 3.25
CA SER A 295 12.72 -9.68 2.27
C SER A 295 13.62 -8.51 1.85
N ARG A 296 14.75 -8.80 1.18
CA ARG A 296 15.60 -7.77 0.57
C ARG A 296 14.83 -6.82 -0.34
N GLY A 297 13.96 -7.35 -1.20
CA GLY A 297 13.17 -6.55 -2.15
C GLY A 297 12.21 -5.58 -1.47
N GLY A 298 11.50 -6.04 -0.43
CA GLY A 298 10.58 -5.18 0.31
C GLY A 298 11.27 -4.20 1.26
N VAL A 299 12.38 -4.58 1.90
CA VAL A 299 13.20 -3.64 2.68
C VAL A 299 13.75 -2.55 1.78
N ASP A 300 14.25 -2.89 0.59
CA ASP A 300 14.66 -1.90 -0.41
C ASP A 300 13.51 -0.98 -0.82
N LYS A 301 12.36 -1.55 -1.17
CA LYS A 301 11.15 -0.80 -1.54
C LYS A 301 10.81 0.23 -0.46
N ILE A 302 10.63 -0.22 0.78
CA ILE A 302 10.20 0.65 1.88
C ILE A 302 11.29 1.70 2.17
N PHE A 303 12.58 1.37 2.10
CA PHE A 303 13.65 2.35 2.28
C PHE A 303 13.54 3.52 1.29
N TYR A 304 13.30 3.24 0.01
CA TYR A 304 13.09 4.27 -1.01
C TYR A 304 11.73 4.97 -0.88
N GLU A 305 10.66 4.28 -0.48
CA GLU A 305 9.34 4.89 -0.19
C GLU A 305 9.44 5.90 0.96
N LEU A 306 10.26 5.60 1.97
CA LEU A 306 10.51 6.46 3.12
C LEU A 306 11.59 7.53 2.85
N GLY A 307 11.94 7.72 1.58
CA GLY A 307 12.70 8.86 1.12
C GLY A 307 14.17 8.58 0.87
N GLY A 308 14.67 7.35 1.08
CA GLY A 308 15.96 6.83 0.58
C GLY A 308 17.22 7.66 0.86
N THR A 309 17.08 8.72 1.64
CA THR A 309 18.05 9.76 1.95
C THR A 309 17.75 10.15 3.38
N MET A 310 18.78 10.31 4.21
CA MET A 310 18.63 10.94 5.52
C MET A 310 18.08 12.35 5.26
N LEU A 311 16.76 12.50 5.37
CA LEU A 311 16.03 13.62 4.79
C LEU A 311 16.53 14.95 5.35
N ALA A 312 16.85 15.88 4.45
CA ALA A 312 16.96 17.30 4.80
C ALA A 312 15.64 17.78 5.44
N ASP A 313 15.71 18.77 6.35
CA ASP A 313 14.60 19.20 7.21
C ASP A 313 13.28 19.50 6.48
N ASN A 314 13.35 19.93 5.23
CA ASN A 314 12.19 20.22 4.39
C ASN A 314 11.44 18.96 3.89
N GLN A 315 12.12 17.82 3.76
CA GLN A 315 11.51 16.54 3.37
C GLN A 315 10.99 15.72 4.56
N LYS A 316 11.40 16.05 5.80
CA LYS A 316 10.80 15.51 7.05
C LYS A 316 9.28 15.73 7.11
N SER A 317 8.78 16.75 6.42
CA SER A 317 7.35 17.06 6.28
C SER A 317 6.56 16.00 5.49
N ALA A 318 7.18 15.31 4.52
CA ALA A 318 6.53 14.27 3.73
C ALA A 318 6.39 12.95 4.50
N LEU A 319 7.38 12.58 5.32
CA LEU A 319 7.30 11.44 6.25
C LEU A 319 6.32 11.70 7.40
N ARG A 320 6.31 12.91 7.96
CA ARG A 320 5.24 13.37 8.86
C ARG A 320 3.87 13.33 8.16
N GLY A 321 3.87 13.59 6.86
CA GLY A 321 2.69 13.55 5.99
C GLY A 321 2.07 12.16 5.90
N ILE A 322 2.85 11.08 5.86
CA ILE A 322 2.38 9.68 5.95
C ILE A 322 2.34 9.14 7.39
N GLY A 323 2.68 10.01 8.35
CA GLY A 323 2.53 9.82 9.78
C GLY A 323 3.38 8.71 10.40
N ILE A 324 4.50 8.42 9.75
CA ILE A 324 5.63 7.76 10.41
C ILE A 324 6.38 8.87 11.17
N PRO A 325 6.73 8.68 12.46
CA PRO A 325 7.60 9.60 13.16
C PRO A 325 8.85 9.83 12.30
N PRO A 326 9.43 11.04 12.26
CA PRO A 326 10.67 11.25 11.54
C PRO A 326 11.76 10.44 12.24
N ASN A 327 11.94 9.18 11.84
CA ASN A 327 13.05 8.35 12.22
C ASN A 327 14.25 8.88 11.45
N THR A 328 14.87 9.91 12.01
CA THR A 328 16.09 10.52 11.46
C THR A 328 17.29 9.74 11.95
N GLY A 329 18.33 9.65 11.12
CA GLY A 329 19.55 8.92 11.48
C GLY A 329 19.34 7.40 11.46
N LEU A 330 20.08 6.71 12.32
CA LEU A 330 20.12 5.25 12.38
C LEU A 330 18.81 4.58 12.86
N GLN A 331 17.81 5.35 13.31
CA GLN A 331 16.52 4.78 13.72
C GLN A 331 15.73 4.19 12.54
N LEU A 332 15.81 4.80 11.35
CA LEU A 332 15.13 4.29 10.16
C LEU A 332 15.64 2.88 9.76
N PRO A 333 16.95 2.67 9.53
CA PRO A 333 17.46 1.34 9.20
C PRO A 333 17.23 0.33 10.33
N TYR A 334 17.25 0.74 11.60
CA TYR A 334 16.85 -0.12 12.71
C TYR A 334 15.39 -0.59 12.59
N GLU A 335 14.44 0.33 12.37
CA GLU A 335 13.04 -0.06 12.18
C GLU A 335 12.87 -0.94 10.95
N MET A 336 13.68 -0.76 9.91
CA MET A 336 13.62 -1.59 8.70
C MET A 336 14.11 -3.02 8.92
N LEU A 337 15.19 -3.19 9.68
CA LEU A 337 15.83 -4.49 9.92
C LEU A 337 15.26 -5.25 11.11
N ILE A 338 14.84 -4.55 12.16
CA ILE A 338 14.38 -5.14 13.42
C ILE A 338 12.88 -4.88 13.64
N GLY A 339 12.46 -3.61 13.60
CA GLY A 339 11.10 -3.23 13.98
C GLY A 339 10.00 -3.77 13.04
N ASN A 340 10.17 -3.60 11.74
CA ASN A 340 9.20 -3.97 10.72
C ASN A 340 9.05 -5.49 10.60
N PRO A 341 10.12 -6.30 10.51
CA PRO A 341 9.96 -7.74 10.40
C PRO A 341 9.26 -8.39 11.59
N GLU A 342 9.46 -7.88 12.82
CA GLU A 342 8.70 -8.35 14.00
C GLU A 342 7.20 -8.01 13.89
N LYS A 343 6.87 -6.79 13.47
CA LYS A 343 5.48 -6.36 13.22
C LYS A 343 4.82 -7.18 12.11
N THR A 344 5.58 -7.55 11.07
CA THR A 344 5.11 -8.42 9.99
C THR A 344 4.80 -9.84 10.46
N VAL A 345 5.61 -10.40 11.37
CA VAL A 345 5.33 -11.71 11.97
C VAL A 345 4.01 -11.68 12.76
N LEU A 346 3.75 -10.63 13.54
CA LEU A 346 2.48 -10.47 14.25
C LEU A 346 1.28 -10.41 13.29
N GLN A 347 1.41 -9.67 12.17
CA GLN A 347 0.39 -9.64 11.12
C GLN A 347 0.11 -11.03 10.53
N LEU A 348 1.16 -11.80 10.23
CA LEU A 348 0.99 -13.16 9.71
C LEU A 348 0.39 -14.13 10.74
N GLN A 349 0.71 -13.99 12.03
CA GLN A 349 0.08 -14.79 13.10
C GLN A 349 -1.42 -14.53 13.19
N ALA A 350 -1.83 -13.26 13.12
CA ALA A 350 -3.25 -12.90 13.06
C ALA A 350 -3.91 -13.43 11.78
N LEU A 351 -3.21 -13.37 10.64
CA LEU A 351 -3.70 -13.92 9.37
C LEU A 351 -3.85 -15.45 9.45
N GLN A 352 -2.93 -16.14 10.11
CA GLN A 352 -2.99 -17.59 10.30
C GLN A 352 -4.20 -17.98 11.13
N LYS A 353 -4.47 -17.24 12.21
CA LYS A 353 -5.67 -17.43 13.04
C LYS A 353 -6.93 -17.22 12.21
N HIS A 354 -7.00 -16.12 11.46
CA HIS A 354 -8.12 -15.84 10.55
C HIS A 354 -8.32 -16.97 9.52
N ALA A 355 -7.26 -17.40 8.85
CA ALA A 355 -7.31 -18.50 7.90
C ALA A 355 -7.82 -19.80 8.54
N ALA A 356 -7.46 -20.08 9.79
CA ALA A 356 -7.89 -21.29 10.50
C ALA A 356 -9.34 -21.25 11.00
N THR A 357 -9.88 -20.06 11.31
CA THR A 357 -11.17 -19.93 12.00
C THR A 357 -12.27 -19.24 11.19
N SER A 358 -11.95 -18.61 10.06
CA SER A 358 -12.93 -17.86 9.28
C SER A 358 -14.05 -18.76 8.74
N PRO A 359 -15.32 -18.40 8.95
CA PRO A 359 -16.46 -19.18 8.45
C PRO A 359 -16.60 -19.13 6.92
N ILE A 360 -15.90 -18.22 6.25
CA ILE A 360 -15.91 -18.08 4.78
C ILE A 360 -15.16 -19.22 4.11
N PHE A 361 -14.19 -19.81 4.82
CA PHE A 361 -13.37 -20.89 4.29
C PHE A 361 -13.93 -22.25 4.71
N ASN A 362 -14.00 -23.19 3.78
CA ASN A 362 -14.29 -24.59 4.13
C ASN A 362 -13.11 -25.23 4.89
N LYS A 363 -13.32 -26.40 5.51
CA LYS A 363 -12.30 -27.05 6.36
C LYS A 363 -10.98 -27.33 5.63
N THR A 364 -11.04 -27.68 4.35
CA THR A 364 -9.84 -27.91 3.53
C THR A 364 -9.08 -26.61 3.32
N GLN A 365 -9.78 -25.54 2.94
CA GLN A 365 -9.19 -24.20 2.78
C GLN A 365 -8.60 -23.69 4.09
N GLN A 366 -9.31 -23.83 5.20
CA GLN A 366 -8.82 -23.42 6.53
C GLN A 366 -7.48 -24.09 6.86
N LYS A 367 -7.39 -25.42 6.67
CA LYS A 367 -6.17 -26.19 6.92
C LYS A 367 -5.03 -25.78 5.99
N VAL A 368 -5.29 -25.72 4.68
CA VAL A 368 -4.27 -25.43 3.66
C VAL A 368 -3.73 -24.01 3.82
N LEU A 369 -4.61 -23.02 3.99
CA LEU A 369 -4.21 -21.63 4.15
C LEU A 369 -3.49 -21.39 5.48
N SER A 370 -4.00 -21.92 6.59
CA SER A 370 -3.32 -21.79 7.89
C SER A 370 -1.91 -22.38 7.87
N HIS A 371 -1.74 -23.52 7.20
CA HIS A 371 -0.45 -24.17 7.03
C HIS A 371 0.50 -23.36 6.13
N PHE A 372 -0.03 -22.80 5.05
CA PHE A 372 0.70 -21.92 4.14
C PHE A 372 1.19 -20.66 4.87
N VAL A 373 0.32 -19.97 5.61
CA VAL A 373 0.68 -18.80 6.42
C VAL A 373 1.73 -19.18 7.48
N GLY A 374 1.60 -20.36 8.09
CA GLY A 374 2.58 -20.90 9.04
C GLY A 374 3.99 -21.08 8.44
N GLY A 375 4.09 -21.47 7.17
CA GLY A 375 5.36 -21.52 6.44
C GLY A 375 6.02 -20.14 6.32
N ALA A 376 5.22 -19.11 6.00
CA ALA A 376 5.71 -17.73 5.89
C ALA A 376 6.18 -17.16 7.22
N ILE A 377 5.46 -17.45 8.31
CA ILE A 377 5.88 -17.10 9.67
C ILE A 377 7.25 -17.71 9.97
N LYS A 378 7.43 -19.01 9.70
CA LYS A 378 8.70 -19.70 9.94
C LYS A 378 9.86 -19.10 9.15
N ARG A 379 9.64 -18.76 7.87
CA ARG A 379 10.68 -18.13 7.04
C ARG A 379 11.09 -16.76 7.59
N LEU A 380 10.12 -15.90 7.93
CA LEU A 380 10.44 -14.60 8.54
C LEU A 380 11.12 -14.73 9.91
N GLN A 381 10.77 -15.74 10.72
CA GLN A 381 11.46 -15.99 11.99
C GLN A 381 12.93 -16.35 11.76
N ILE A 382 13.26 -17.21 10.79
CA ILE A 382 14.65 -17.53 10.43
C ILE A 382 15.40 -16.25 10.03
N GLN A 383 14.78 -15.40 9.20
CA GLN A 383 15.36 -14.13 8.81
C GLN A 383 15.61 -13.20 10.00
N ASN A 384 14.62 -13.05 10.88
CA ASN A 384 14.70 -12.16 12.03
C ASN A 384 15.79 -12.60 13.01
N GLU A 385 15.91 -13.91 13.26
CA GLU A 385 16.98 -14.45 14.09
C GLU A 385 18.35 -14.24 13.45
N PHE A 386 18.47 -14.44 12.13
CA PHE A 386 19.71 -14.13 11.41
C PHE A 386 20.08 -12.65 11.58
N ILE A 387 19.15 -11.72 11.34
CA ILE A 387 19.41 -10.29 11.47
C ILE A 387 19.82 -9.95 12.91
N LYS A 388 19.07 -10.41 13.92
CA LYS A 388 19.36 -10.14 15.34
C LYS A 388 20.74 -10.62 15.78
N GLN A 389 21.17 -11.80 15.32
CA GLN A 389 22.50 -12.33 15.62
C GLN A 389 23.63 -11.54 14.96
N ASN A 390 23.31 -10.77 13.91
CA ASN A 390 24.25 -10.07 13.05
C ASN A 390 24.10 -8.54 13.13
N PHE A 391 23.43 -8.05 14.17
CA PHE A 391 23.04 -6.65 14.30
C PHE A 391 23.35 -6.15 15.71
N GLU A 392 24.14 -5.08 15.81
CA GLU A 392 24.47 -4.42 17.08
C GLU A 392 24.12 -2.94 17.03
N THR A 393 23.70 -2.38 18.16
CA THR A 393 23.49 -0.93 18.29
C THR A 393 24.08 -0.38 19.57
N THR A 394 24.51 0.87 19.52
CA THR A 394 24.87 1.65 20.71
C THR A 394 23.97 2.87 20.79
N LYS A 395 23.42 3.13 21.97
CA LYS A 395 22.59 4.30 22.26
C LYS A 395 23.36 5.27 23.15
N ASP A 396 23.09 6.56 23.01
CA ASP A 396 23.60 7.57 23.93
C ASP A 396 22.79 7.60 25.24
N ALA A 397 23.16 8.50 26.16
CA ALA A 397 22.50 8.66 27.45
C ALA A 397 21.02 9.09 27.35
N SER A 398 20.61 9.68 26.22
CA SER A 398 19.21 10.04 25.95
C SER A 398 18.39 8.87 25.36
N GLY A 399 19.06 7.75 25.04
CA GLY A 399 18.46 6.60 24.38
C GLY A 399 18.44 6.71 22.85
N ALA A 400 19.01 7.76 22.27
CA ALA A 400 19.09 7.92 20.82
C ALA A 400 20.20 7.03 20.25
N MET A 401 19.96 6.45 19.07
CA MET A 401 20.93 5.55 18.42
C MET A 401 22.14 6.34 17.92
N GLN A 402 23.32 5.99 18.41
CA GLN A 402 24.58 6.62 18.05
C GLN A 402 25.36 5.80 17.01
N LYS A 403 25.32 4.46 17.15
CA LYS A 403 26.02 3.53 16.28
C LYS A 403 25.14 2.33 15.94
N MET A 404 25.30 1.82 14.73
CA MET A 404 24.71 0.57 14.25
C MET A 404 25.80 -0.23 13.56
N THR A 405 25.98 -1.50 13.92
CA THR A 405 26.93 -2.40 13.25
C THR A 405 26.18 -3.57 12.64
N LEU A 406 26.49 -3.87 11.38
CA LEU A 406 25.99 -5.05 10.67
C LEU A 406 27.15 -6.02 10.45
N HIS A 407 26.92 -7.29 10.78
CA HIS A 407 27.87 -8.39 10.60
C HIS A 407 27.36 -9.33 9.50
N TYR A 408 28.11 -9.53 8.42
CA TYR A 408 27.70 -10.46 7.37
C TYR A 408 28.87 -10.81 6.46
N ALA A 409 28.87 -12.02 5.89
CA ALA A 409 29.89 -12.47 4.95
C ALA A 409 31.34 -12.25 5.47
N SER A 410 31.57 -12.48 6.77
CA SER A 410 32.84 -12.23 7.47
C SER A 410 33.28 -10.75 7.52
N LYS A 411 32.38 -9.81 7.25
CA LYS A 411 32.58 -8.37 7.38
C LYS A 411 31.81 -7.82 8.59
N SER A 412 32.32 -6.73 9.15
CA SER A 412 31.62 -5.90 10.14
C SER A 412 31.63 -4.47 9.63
N VAL A 413 30.45 -3.87 9.43
CA VAL A 413 30.32 -2.50 8.93
C VAL A 413 29.57 -1.67 9.98
N THR A 414 30.21 -0.61 10.47
CA THR A 414 29.64 0.27 11.50
C THR A 414 29.25 1.62 10.90
N PHE A 415 28.06 2.07 11.25
CA PHE A 415 27.45 3.33 10.83
C PHE A 415 27.29 4.26 12.03
N THR A 416 27.40 5.56 11.79
CA THR A 416 26.99 6.63 12.71
C THR A 416 25.89 7.46 12.05
N ASN A 417 25.35 8.45 12.76
CA ASN A 417 24.38 9.38 12.16
C ASN A 417 24.96 10.24 11.02
N ASP A 418 26.29 10.27 10.85
CA ASP A 418 26.97 10.99 9.77
C ASP A 418 27.23 10.11 8.54
N THR A 419 26.96 8.80 8.62
CA THR A 419 27.20 7.90 7.48
C THR A 419 26.20 8.15 6.35
N PRO A 420 26.65 8.22 5.08
CA PRO A 420 25.74 8.39 3.95
C PRO A 420 24.65 7.32 3.87
N ALA A 421 23.43 7.74 3.52
CA ALA A 421 22.26 6.87 3.53
C ALA A 421 22.36 5.71 2.52
N ASP A 422 23.03 5.94 1.40
CA ASP A 422 23.28 4.95 0.36
C ASP A 422 24.25 3.86 0.82
N GLU A 423 25.27 4.22 1.62
CA GLU A 423 26.16 3.23 2.26
C GLU A 423 25.39 2.32 3.22
N VAL A 424 24.54 2.90 4.08
CA VAL A 424 23.68 2.14 4.99
C VAL A 424 22.75 1.21 4.20
N ALA A 425 22.08 1.72 3.18
CA ALA A 425 21.17 0.94 2.34
C ALA A 425 21.89 -0.20 1.59
N ASN A 426 23.10 0.05 1.09
CA ASN A 426 23.91 -0.97 0.42
C ASN A 426 24.28 -2.09 1.41
N ALA A 427 24.70 -1.76 2.62
CA ALA A 427 25.06 -2.75 3.63
C ALA A 427 23.85 -3.57 4.10
N MET A 428 22.68 -2.94 4.29
CA MET A 428 21.43 -3.65 4.55
C MET A 428 21.12 -4.66 3.44
N ARG A 429 21.25 -4.24 2.17
CA ARG A 429 21.07 -5.13 1.02
C ARG A 429 22.04 -6.30 1.00
N GLU A 430 23.32 -6.06 1.30
CA GLU A 430 24.33 -7.13 1.34
C GLU A 430 24.07 -8.11 2.47
N MET A 431 23.68 -7.64 3.65
CA MET A 431 23.28 -8.50 4.77
C MET A 431 22.08 -9.38 4.42
N LEU A 432 21.02 -8.80 3.86
CA LEU A 432 19.82 -9.54 3.47
C LEU A 432 20.12 -10.51 2.32
N ARG A 433 20.96 -10.13 1.35
CA ARG A 433 21.41 -11.05 0.30
C ARG A 433 22.19 -12.23 0.90
N HIS A 434 23.00 -11.99 1.92
CA HIS A 434 23.73 -13.06 2.59
C HIS A 434 22.78 -14.00 3.33
N GLU A 435 21.78 -13.46 4.03
CA GLU A 435 20.69 -14.26 4.64
C GLU A 435 19.98 -15.13 3.60
N GLU A 436 19.57 -14.53 2.47
CA GLU A 436 18.90 -15.21 1.36
C GLU A 436 19.79 -16.31 0.75
N SER A 437 21.11 -16.12 0.70
CA SER A 437 22.03 -17.15 0.19
C SER A 437 22.17 -18.37 1.10
N LEU A 438 21.90 -18.21 2.41
CA LEU A 438 22.01 -19.27 3.40
C LEU A 438 20.68 -20.00 3.62
N HIS A 439 19.56 -19.29 3.52
CA HIS A 439 18.23 -19.80 3.89
C HIS A 439 17.22 -19.79 2.73
N GLY A 440 17.67 -19.43 1.53
CA GLY A 440 16.85 -19.36 0.32
C GLY A 440 16.09 -18.04 0.20
N GLU A 441 15.88 -17.59 -1.04
CA GLU A 441 15.08 -16.38 -1.31
C GLU A 441 13.61 -16.62 -0.91
N PRO A 442 12.97 -15.75 -0.10
CA PRO A 442 11.65 -15.98 0.48
C PRO A 442 10.56 -16.42 -0.50
N PHE A 443 10.60 -15.93 -1.74
CA PHE A 443 9.62 -16.23 -2.78
C PHE A 443 9.97 -17.42 -3.68
N LYS A 444 11.25 -17.68 -3.88
CA LYS A 444 11.71 -18.75 -4.79
C LYS A 444 11.81 -20.08 -4.09
N GLU A 445 12.22 -20.07 -2.83
CA GLU A 445 12.51 -21.26 -2.04
C GLU A 445 11.53 -21.46 -0.88
N PHE A 446 10.29 -20.96 -1.05
CA PHE A 446 9.24 -21.11 -0.05
C PHE A 446 8.90 -22.59 0.21
N THR A 447 9.05 -23.02 1.46
CA THR A 447 8.69 -24.37 1.91
C THR A 447 7.51 -24.33 2.88
N LEU A 448 6.65 -25.34 2.83
CA LEU A 448 5.61 -25.52 3.85
C LEU A 448 6.22 -25.92 5.20
N SER A 449 5.55 -25.53 6.29
CA SER A 449 5.89 -26.08 7.61
C SER A 449 5.76 -27.61 7.59
N LYS A 450 6.68 -28.33 8.23
CA LYS A 450 6.50 -29.78 8.47
C LYS A 450 5.50 -30.00 9.58
#